data_AF-A0A8B6ECU9-F1
#
_entry.id   AF-A0A8B6ECU9-F1
#
_cell.length_a   1.000
_cell.length_b   1.000
_cell.length_c   1.000
_cell.angle_alpha   90.00
_cell.angle_beta   90.00
_cell.angle_gamma   90.00
#
_symmetry.space_group_name_H-M   'P 1'
#
loop_
_entity.id
_entity.type
_entity.pdbx_description
1 polymer ?
#
loop_
_entity_poly.entity_id
_entity_poly.type
_entity_poly.pdbx_seq_one_letter_code
_entity_poly.pdbx_strand_id
1 'polypeptide(L)'
;MNHLLINSLAPSTQKAYLHSMDIFVKFRENHGFSDVWPIPLDDLTSFIVYMFRKKLSHSTVSGYISGLSYFNKINNLEDNTQKFVVRKLIEGIKRLGGPNQKDTRLPITRDILEKLLRSLAVICKNGYETKTVYGFIFASLSWFYE
;
A
#
# COMPACT_ATOMS: atom_id res chain seq x y z
N MET A 1 23.20 3.47 -14.63
CA MET A 1 22.31 2.35 -14.28
C MET A 1 21.25 2.77 -13.25
N ASN A 2 21.64 3.30 -12.08
CA ASN A 2 20.70 3.69 -11.01
C ASN A 2 19.66 4.74 -11.43
N HIS A 3 20.01 5.71 -12.26
CA HIS A 3 19.04 6.70 -12.76
C HIS A 3 17.88 6.07 -13.57
N LEU A 4 18.17 5.06 -14.40
CA LEU A 4 17.13 4.34 -15.16
C LEU A 4 16.28 3.45 -14.26
N LEU A 5 16.89 2.82 -13.25
CA LEU A 5 16.18 2.00 -12.26
C LEU A 5 15.25 2.83 -11.36
N ILE A 6 15.60 4.07 -11.06
CA ILE A 6 14.75 4.97 -10.27
C ILE A 6 13.59 5.48 -11.14
N ASN A 7 13.87 5.89 -12.37
CA ASN A 7 12.85 6.37 -13.30
C ASN A 7 11.90 5.29 -13.83
N SER A 8 12.23 3.99 -13.65
CA SER A 8 11.30 2.90 -13.95
C SER A 8 10.14 2.79 -12.94
N LEU A 9 10.26 3.44 -11.77
CA LEU A 9 9.20 3.53 -10.78
C LEU A 9 8.33 4.77 -11.00
N ALA A 10 7.02 4.64 -10.75
CA ALA A 10 6.13 5.78 -10.67
C ALA A 10 6.61 6.80 -9.60
N PRO A 11 6.39 8.12 -9.79
CA PRO A 11 6.85 9.14 -8.84
C PRO A 11 6.30 8.94 -7.42
N SER A 12 5.09 8.42 -7.29
CA SER A 12 4.48 8.06 -6.00
C SER A 12 5.22 6.90 -5.31
N THR A 13 5.62 5.88 -6.06
CA THR A 13 6.40 4.75 -5.56
C THR A 13 7.79 5.18 -5.11
N GLN A 14 8.45 6.05 -5.88
CA GLN A 14 9.76 6.61 -5.49
C GLN A 14 9.67 7.33 -4.14
N LYS A 15 8.67 8.21 -3.97
CA LYS A 15 8.43 8.91 -2.69
C LYS A 15 8.16 7.95 -1.55
N ALA A 16 7.34 6.91 -1.78
CA ALA A 16 7.03 5.90 -0.76
C ALA A 16 8.28 5.12 -0.33
N TYR A 17 9.16 4.74 -1.27
CA TYR A 17 10.39 4.04 -0.96
C TYR A 17 11.38 4.93 -0.22
N LEU A 18 11.61 6.16 -0.68
CA LEU A 18 12.45 7.14 0.05
C LEU A 18 11.94 7.36 1.48
N HIS A 19 10.63 7.49 1.64
CA HIS A 19 10.02 7.61 2.96
C HIS A 19 10.25 6.37 3.84
N SER A 20 10.16 5.16 3.27
CA SER A 20 10.47 3.94 4.05
C SER A 20 11.93 3.89 4.52
N MET A 21 12.86 4.41 3.73
CA MET A 21 14.26 4.49 4.12
C MET A 21 14.46 5.49 5.25
N ASP A 22 13.86 6.68 5.15
CA ASP A 22 13.91 7.70 6.22
C ASP A 22 13.37 7.16 7.55
N ILE A 23 12.23 6.46 7.51
CA ILE A 23 11.65 5.84 8.71
C ILE A 23 12.57 4.75 9.29
N PHE A 24 13.24 3.98 8.44
CA PHE A 24 14.14 2.93 8.87
C PHE A 24 15.45 3.47 9.49
N VAL A 25 16.05 4.50 8.88
CA VAL A 25 17.23 5.19 9.42
C VAL A 25 16.91 5.79 10.79
N LYS A 26 15.79 6.51 10.91
CA LYS A 26 15.32 7.03 12.20
C LYS A 26 15.08 5.93 13.22
N PHE A 27 14.55 4.78 12.79
CA PHE A 27 14.40 3.64 13.68
C PHE A 27 15.76 3.16 14.21
N ARG A 28 16.76 3.00 13.35
CA ARG A 28 18.11 2.57 13.73
C ARG A 28 18.75 3.54 14.72
N GLU A 29 18.73 4.83 14.41
CA GLU A 29 19.25 5.89 15.27
C GLU A 29 18.61 5.87 16.66
N ASN A 30 17.29 5.75 16.73
CA ASN A 30 16.56 5.75 17.99
C ASN A 30 16.76 4.48 18.85
N HIS A 31 17.21 3.38 18.26
CA HIS A 31 17.43 2.11 18.95
C HIS A 31 18.91 1.72 19.05
N GLY A 32 19.83 2.61 18.64
CA GLY A 32 21.27 2.39 18.73
C GLY A 32 21.83 1.31 17.78
N PHE A 33 21.15 1.02 16.67
CA PHE A 33 21.66 0.10 15.67
C PHE A 33 22.74 0.77 14.80
N SER A 34 23.76 -0.01 14.43
CA SER A 34 24.81 0.43 13.52
C SER A 34 24.30 0.59 12.09
N ASP A 35 24.87 1.55 11.33
CA ASP A 35 24.54 1.73 9.92
C ASP A 35 25.29 0.73 9.04
N VAL A 36 24.85 -0.53 9.10
CA VAL A 36 25.45 -1.65 8.36
C VAL A 36 24.56 -2.03 7.17
N TRP A 37 25.22 -2.32 6.05
CA TRP A 37 24.63 -2.77 4.80
C TRP A 37 25.39 -4.00 4.27
N PRO A 38 24.71 -5.06 3.78
CA PRO A 38 23.26 -5.26 3.71
C PRO A 38 22.60 -5.28 5.09
N ILE A 39 21.31 -4.91 5.14
CA ILE A 39 20.56 -4.82 6.41
C ILE A 39 20.58 -6.19 7.11
N PRO A 40 21.09 -6.29 8.35
CA PRO A 40 21.06 -7.54 9.11
C PRO A 40 19.63 -8.05 9.31
N LEU A 41 19.48 -9.37 9.42
CA LEU A 41 18.16 -9.96 9.64
C LEU A 41 17.55 -9.50 10.98
N ASP A 42 18.37 -9.31 12.01
CA ASP A 42 17.93 -8.88 13.33
C ASP A 42 17.40 -7.43 13.32
N ASP A 43 18.04 -6.53 12.58
CA ASP A 43 17.53 -5.17 12.33
C ASP A 43 16.15 -5.21 11.66
N LEU A 44 15.99 -6.04 10.62
CA LEU A 44 14.72 -6.15 9.88
C LEU A 44 13.60 -6.69 10.76
N THR A 45 13.87 -7.75 11.53
CA THR A 45 12.88 -8.34 12.43
C THR A 45 12.49 -7.36 13.53
N SER A 46 13.46 -6.67 14.14
CA SER A 46 13.24 -5.63 15.14
C SER A 46 12.43 -4.46 14.58
N PHE A 47 12.72 -4.03 13.36
CA PHE A 47 11.98 -2.98 12.67
C PHE A 47 10.52 -3.38 12.41
N ILE A 48 10.27 -4.62 12.02
CA ILE A 48 8.90 -5.14 11.81
C ILE A 48 8.14 -5.19 13.13
N VAL A 49 8.78 -5.63 14.21
CA VAL A 49 8.19 -5.61 15.56
C VAL A 49 7.88 -4.17 16.00
N TYR A 50 8.79 -3.22 15.74
CA TYR A 50 8.56 -1.80 16.01
C TYR A 50 7.33 -1.25 15.26
N MET A 51 7.21 -1.55 13.96
CA MET A 51 6.06 -1.13 13.16
C MET A 51 4.74 -1.76 13.65
N PHE A 52 4.79 -3.04 14.05
CA PHE A 52 3.64 -3.71 14.66
C PHE A 52 3.21 -3.04 15.97
N ARG A 53 4.15 -2.69 16.85
CA ARG A 53 3.87 -1.95 18.10
C ARG A 53 3.29 -0.56 17.84
N LYS A 54 3.68 0.08 16.73
CA LYS A 54 3.07 1.33 16.23
C LYS A 54 1.69 1.15 15.58
N LYS A 55 1.15 -0.06 15.55
CA LYS A 55 -0.16 -0.39 14.95
C LYS A 55 -0.24 -0.01 13.46
N LEU A 56 0.87 -0.08 12.74
CA LEU A 56 0.87 0.13 11.29
C LEU A 56 0.14 -1.03 10.59
N SER A 57 -0.54 -0.70 9.50
CA SER A 57 -1.28 -1.70 8.72
C SER A 57 -0.34 -2.66 7.97
N HIS A 58 -0.82 -3.85 7.66
CA HIS A 58 -0.09 -4.84 6.86
C HIS A 58 0.41 -4.26 5.52
N SER A 59 -0.42 -3.46 4.83
CA SER A 59 -0.04 -2.86 3.54
C SER A 59 1.07 -1.82 3.72
N THR A 60 1.01 -1.00 4.77
CA THR A 60 2.06 -0.04 5.12
C THR A 60 3.39 -0.75 5.41
N VAL A 61 3.37 -1.78 6.26
CA VAL A 61 4.55 -2.56 6.62
C VAL A 61 5.16 -3.24 5.39
N SER A 62 4.33 -3.89 4.57
CA SER A 62 4.79 -4.53 3.33
C SER A 62 5.40 -3.52 2.35
N GLY A 63 4.80 -2.33 2.26
CA GLY A 63 5.33 -1.23 1.44
C GLY A 63 6.70 -0.77 1.91
N TYR A 64 6.89 -0.61 3.22
CA TYR A 64 8.19 -0.21 3.77
C TYR A 64 9.27 -1.27 3.53
N ILE A 65 8.96 -2.55 3.76
CA ILE A 65 9.91 -3.65 3.50
C ILE A 65 10.23 -3.76 2.01
N SER A 66 9.27 -3.50 1.12
CA SER A 66 9.49 -3.47 -0.32
C SER A 66 10.42 -2.32 -0.74
N GLY A 67 10.31 -1.16 -0.11
CA GLY A 67 11.24 -0.05 -0.31
C GLY A 67 12.67 -0.44 0.08
N LEU A 68 12.86 -1.03 1.27
CA LEU A 68 14.18 -1.50 1.71
C LEU A 68 14.77 -2.58 0.78
N SER A 69 13.93 -3.53 0.33
CA SER A 69 14.31 -4.54 -0.67
C SER A 69 14.80 -3.89 -1.96
N TYR A 70 14.11 -2.86 -2.44
CA TYR A 70 14.48 -2.12 -3.64
C TYR A 70 15.86 -1.45 -3.47
N PHE A 71 16.13 -0.80 -2.34
CA PHE A 71 17.44 -0.19 -2.08
C PHE A 71 18.59 -1.21 -2.06
N ASN A 72 18.38 -2.39 -1.46
CA ASN A 72 19.40 -3.45 -1.53
C ASN A 72 19.65 -3.88 -2.97
N LYS A 73 18.59 -4.09 -3.76
CA LYS A 73 18.67 -4.55 -5.15
C LYS A 73 19.36 -3.56 -6.08
N ILE A 74 19.04 -2.26 -6.02
CA ILE A 74 19.68 -1.27 -6.89
C ILE A 74 21.17 -1.08 -6.57
N ASN A 75 21.60 -1.44 -5.36
CA ASN A 75 22.99 -1.40 -4.94
C ASN A 75 23.69 -2.76 -5.08
N ASN A 76 23.03 -3.78 -5.66
CA ASN A 76 23.53 -5.15 -5.77
C ASN A 76 23.95 -5.79 -4.43
N LEU A 77 23.23 -5.46 -3.35
CA LEU A 77 23.45 -6.02 -2.01
C LEU A 77 22.55 -7.24 -1.77
N GLU A 78 22.94 -8.12 -0.83
CA GLU A 78 22.10 -9.25 -0.41
C GLU A 78 20.76 -8.75 0.15
N ASP A 79 19.66 -9.32 -0.35
CA ASP A 79 18.32 -8.94 0.08
C ASP A 79 17.77 -9.86 1.18
N ASN A 80 18.05 -9.49 2.43
CA ASN A 80 17.54 -10.19 3.62
C ASN A 80 16.04 -10.03 3.84
N THR A 81 15.36 -9.09 3.15
CA THR A 81 13.92 -8.83 3.32
C THR A 81 13.03 -9.98 2.87
N GLN A 82 13.55 -10.86 2.01
CA GLN A 82 12.80 -11.99 1.46
C GLN A 82 12.97 -13.29 2.26
N LYS A 83 13.77 -13.27 3.34
CA LYS A 83 14.00 -14.44 4.20
C LYS A 83 12.68 -14.89 4.86
N PHE A 84 12.60 -16.19 5.11
CA PHE A 84 11.39 -16.85 5.64
C PHE A 84 10.83 -16.15 6.89
N VAL A 85 11.70 -15.78 7.83
CA VAL A 85 11.31 -15.11 9.08
C VAL A 85 10.61 -13.77 8.81
N VAL A 86 11.18 -12.93 7.94
CA VAL A 86 10.59 -11.64 7.56
C VAL A 86 9.19 -11.82 6.97
N ARG A 87 9.05 -12.75 6.01
CA ARG A 87 7.74 -13.06 5.41
C ARG A 87 6.74 -13.55 6.44
N LYS A 88 7.15 -14.41 7.38
CA LYS A 88 6.26 -14.90 8.45
C LYS A 88 5.85 -13.82 9.43
N LEU A 89 6.72 -12.87 9.77
CA LEU A 89 6.37 -11.74 10.62
C LEU A 89 5.32 -10.84 9.97
N ILE A 90 5.49 -10.51 8.68
CA ILE A 90 4.51 -9.71 7.92
C ILE A 90 3.14 -10.42 7.86
N GLU A 91 3.13 -11.73 7.59
CA GLU A 91 1.90 -12.55 7.63
C GLU A 91 1.29 -12.60 9.04
N GLY A 92 2.11 -12.61 10.08
CA GLY A 92 1.67 -12.49 11.47
C GLY A 92 0.91 -11.18 11.71
N ILE A 93 1.45 -10.05 11.22
CA ILE A 93 0.80 -8.73 11.31
C ILE A 93 -0.55 -8.75 10.61
N LYS A 94 -0.63 -9.37 9.41
CA LYS A 94 -1.89 -9.51 8.67
C LYS A 94 -2.96 -10.25 9.47
N ARG A 95 -2.59 -11.36 10.12
CA ARG A 95 -3.52 -12.20 10.90
C ARG A 95 -3.95 -11.52 12.20
N LEU A 96 -3.00 -10.89 12.90
CA LEU A 96 -3.26 -10.17 14.16
C LEU A 96 -4.03 -8.87 13.95
N GLY A 97 -3.89 -8.22 12.79
CA GLY A 97 -4.68 -7.06 12.39
C GLY A 97 -6.18 -7.35 12.19
N GLY A 98 -6.57 -8.63 12.25
CA GLY A 98 -7.95 -9.10 12.17
C GLY A 98 -8.58 -8.99 10.77
N PRO A 99 -9.79 -9.53 10.57
CA PRO A 99 -10.57 -9.38 9.33
C PRO A 99 -11.07 -7.93 9.11
N ASN A 100 -10.54 -6.96 9.85
CA ASN A 100 -11.16 -5.66 10.12
C ASN A 100 -10.52 -4.48 9.37
N GLN A 101 -9.74 -4.73 8.32
CA GLN A 101 -9.73 -3.82 7.17
C GLN A 101 -10.97 -4.10 6.29
N LYS A 102 -12.15 -4.21 6.92
CA LYS A 102 -13.40 -4.22 6.17
C LYS A 102 -13.51 -2.88 5.47
N ASP A 103 -13.87 -2.92 4.21
CA ASP A 103 -14.20 -1.73 3.44
C ASP A 103 -15.18 -0.88 4.27
N THR A 104 -14.72 0.26 4.75
CA THR A 104 -15.53 1.18 5.57
C THR A 104 -16.41 2.07 4.70
N ARG A 105 -16.33 1.94 3.38
CA ARG A 105 -17.23 2.67 2.49
C ARG A 105 -18.65 2.22 2.78
N LEU A 106 -19.50 3.19 3.03
CA LEU A 106 -20.92 2.96 3.17
C LEU A 106 -21.46 2.41 1.84
N PRO A 107 -22.40 1.44 1.89
CA PRO A 107 -23.08 1.00 0.68
C PRO A 107 -23.76 2.20 0.01
N ILE A 108 -23.72 2.24 -1.31
CA ILE A 108 -24.40 3.29 -2.08
C ILE A 108 -25.91 3.10 -1.87
N THR A 109 -26.51 3.93 -1.04
CA THR A 109 -27.96 3.93 -0.82
C THR A 109 -28.71 4.41 -2.06
N ARG A 110 -29.97 3.98 -2.23
CA ARG A 110 -30.84 4.41 -3.33
C ARG A 110 -30.91 5.93 -3.49
N ASP A 111 -31.02 6.68 -2.40
CA ASP A 111 -31.08 8.15 -2.45
C ASP A 111 -29.80 8.78 -3.01
N ILE A 112 -28.64 8.22 -2.66
CA ILE A 112 -27.34 8.66 -3.22
C ILE A 112 -27.27 8.31 -4.70
N LEU A 113 -27.74 7.13 -5.08
CA LEU A 113 -27.76 6.66 -6.47
C LEU A 113 -28.66 7.54 -7.36
N GLU A 114 -29.85 7.90 -6.88
CA GLU A 114 -30.78 8.79 -7.60
C GLU A 114 -30.20 10.22 -7.75
N LYS A 115 -29.48 10.72 -6.73
CA LYS A 115 -28.76 12.00 -6.83
C LYS A 115 -27.66 11.94 -7.88
N LEU A 116 -26.88 10.86 -7.93
CA LEU A 116 -25.84 10.65 -8.93
C LEU A 116 -26.42 10.61 -10.36
N LEU A 117 -27.55 9.91 -10.56
CA LEU A 117 -28.25 9.83 -11.84
C LEU A 117 -28.71 11.22 -12.34
N ARG A 118 -29.27 12.04 -11.44
CA ARG A 118 -29.71 13.40 -11.79
C ARG A 118 -28.54 14.31 -12.16
N SER A 119 -27.43 14.22 -11.43
CA SER A 119 -26.21 14.99 -11.73
C SER A 119 -25.54 14.55 -13.03
N LEU A 120 -25.69 13.28 -13.42
CA LEU A 120 -25.05 12.72 -14.62
C LEU A 120 -25.52 13.41 -15.91
N ALA A 121 -26.81 13.75 -16.00
CA ALA A 121 -27.37 14.46 -17.16
C ALA A 121 -26.76 15.86 -17.36
N VAL A 122 -26.15 16.43 -16.32
CA VAL A 122 -25.52 17.75 -16.36
C VAL A 122 -24.02 17.65 -16.67
N ILE A 123 -23.39 16.52 -16.32
CA ILE A 123 -21.92 16.36 -16.38
C ILE A 123 -21.48 15.64 -17.66
N CYS A 124 -22.24 14.67 -18.15
CA CYS A 124 -21.90 13.96 -19.39
C CYS A 124 -22.11 14.86 -20.60
N LYS A 125 -21.03 15.11 -21.35
CA LYS A 125 -21.03 16.04 -22.49
C LYS A 125 -21.12 15.32 -23.84
N ASN A 126 -20.87 14.02 -23.87
CA ASN A 126 -20.94 13.21 -25.08
C ASN A 126 -21.63 11.85 -24.82
N GLY A 127 -22.13 11.24 -25.89
CA GLY A 127 -22.89 9.99 -25.80
C GLY A 127 -22.08 8.78 -25.34
N TYR A 128 -20.75 8.82 -25.39
CA TYR A 128 -19.87 7.76 -24.92
C TYR A 128 -19.78 7.73 -23.39
N GLU A 129 -19.59 8.90 -22.78
CA GLU A 129 -19.61 9.10 -21.33
C GLU A 129 -20.95 8.68 -20.74
N THR A 130 -22.05 9.10 -21.38
CA THR A 130 -23.40 8.73 -20.97
C THR A 130 -23.57 7.21 -20.97
N LYS A 131 -23.26 6.53 -22.07
CA LYS A 131 -23.42 5.05 -22.15
C LYS A 131 -22.57 4.30 -21.13
N THR A 132 -21.34 4.75 -20.92
CA THR A 132 -20.42 4.10 -19.98
C THR A 132 -20.91 4.22 -18.55
N VAL A 133 -21.26 5.44 -18.11
CA VAL A 133 -21.65 5.67 -16.71
C VAL A 133 -23.04 5.10 -16.41
N TYR A 134 -23.99 5.19 -17.35
CA TYR A 134 -25.30 4.52 -17.17
C TYR A 134 -25.16 3.00 -17.09
N GLY A 135 -24.23 2.38 -17.84
CA GLY A 135 -23.95 0.95 -17.74
C GLY A 135 -23.45 0.52 -16.37
N PHE A 136 -22.53 1.29 -15.77
CA PHE A 136 -22.05 1.05 -14.40
C PHE A 136 -23.16 1.22 -13.35
N ILE A 137 -24.03 2.22 -13.50
CA ILE A 137 -25.14 2.45 -12.58
C ILE A 137 -26.21 1.36 -12.70
N PHE A 138 -26.56 0.92 -13.91
CA PHE A 138 -27.53 -0.15 -14.09
C PHE A 138 -27.04 -1.49 -13.53
N ALA A 139 -25.77 -1.81 -13.74
CA ALA A 139 -25.12 -3.00 -13.18
C ALA A 139 -25.00 -2.97 -11.64
N SER A 140 -25.14 -1.81 -11.00
CA SER A 140 -25.20 -1.72 -9.53
C SER A 140 -26.64 -1.73 -9.01
N LEU A 141 -27.62 -1.28 -9.80
CA LEU A 141 -29.05 -1.35 -9.49
C LEU A 141 -29.59 -2.78 -9.50
N SER A 142 -29.09 -3.65 -10.39
CA SER A 142 -29.52 -5.05 -10.46
C SER A 142 -29.20 -5.85 -9.18
N TRP A 143 -28.16 -5.44 -8.43
CA TRP A 143 -27.81 -6.04 -7.14
C TRP A 143 -28.71 -5.61 -5.97
N PHE A 144 -29.56 -4.58 -6.17
CA PHE A 144 -30.50 -4.10 -5.15
C PHE A 144 -31.91 -4.70 -5.30
N TYR A 145 -32.19 -5.40 -6.39
CA TYR A 145 -33.53 -5.93 -6.74
C TYR A 145 -33.60 -7.48 -6.75
N GLU A 146 -32.55 -8.16 -6.31
CA GLU A 146 -32.56 -9.59 -5.92
C GLU A 146 -32.71 -9.73 -4.40
#